data_AF-A0A5M8PC23-F1
#
_entry.id   AF-A0A5M8PC23-F1
#
_cell.length_a   1.000
_cell.length_b   1.000
_cell.length_c   1.000
_cell.angle_alpha   90.00
_cell.angle_beta   90.00
_cell.angle_gamma   90.00
#
_symmetry.space_group_name_H-M   'P 1'
#
loop_
_entity.id
_entity.type
_entity.pdbx_description
1 polymer ?
#
loop_
_entity_poly.entity_id
_entity_poly.type
_entity_poly.pdbx_seq_one_letter_code
_entity_poly.pdbx_strand_id
1 'polypeptide(L)'
;MIYLPPLRRFLLPALVLLAFIVFYRSSLRLPACIPSFVLHQPPPPPKGIHIPIADLGHQILPIQNTSDNHLPPPKEYFYSYTEETNTKASSGSVKTSPWSQPILNPNLVVLFKCPMRPNRYTNHIRLPNTIQNISEIPTNSISKDTRVYRNPTIMSLPYWSENQYLVVSRIVTDGDHQQNVLCDANICSVGNASDARNAEISCTQEDFDQLGPAGGMRCVSTPITLSVPPTPAEKCEGRFGTYVAIPGFHDPRIFWSGKGEPLMMVNTQSRYACFGSAIEKNWMFFYPASGQSYIHYDLSSPYGGPRGRTFAKVLGNGLTTTNLTDPLELPCLRDIDADELDAARRNGTWHQATNSLRLILCPRSDKTSKPNAHNTVFFAIVHRKHPNILKLPLRYERYFIVWSTVPPFSMLGISQHPVLMANETASGWTAAQSWHGDQVRHKCLTNSSIAQQEEKGSWASFTYTVSIAYAWGRKGDDLADKNVGYLDDKVILGIGIDDAGQGFVRVEARDLLQCLRACPGRGSQKAKVEAGKAAKGVWGSG
;
A
#
# COMPACT_ATOMS: atom_id res chain seq x y z
N MET A 1 -11.58 57.37 -54.94
CA MET A 1 -12.22 56.06 -54.73
C MET A 1 -11.85 55.57 -53.34
N ILE A 2 -12.83 55.53 -52.43
CA ILE A 2 -12.61 55.14 -51.03
C ILE A 2 -12.60 53.61 -50.98
N TYR A 3 -11.46 53.03 -50.60
CA TYR A 3 -11.25 51.59 -50.44
C TYR A 3 -11.60 51.20 -49.01
N LEU A 4 -12.70 50.46 -48.81
CA LEU A 4 -13.11 49.89 -47.53
C LEU A 4 -12.68 48.40 -47.45
N PRO A 5 -11.93 47.96 -46.42
CA PRO A 5 -11.46 46.58 -46.28
C PRO A 5 -12.32 45.81 -45.23
N PRO A 6 -11.95 44.61 -44.77
CA PRO A 6 -12.71 43.38 -44.90
C PRO A 6 -13.48 43.02 -43.62
N LEU A 7 -14.60 43.71 -43.35
CA LEU A 7 -15.44 43.41 -42.17
C LEU A 7 -16.13 42.03 -42.23
N ARG A 8 -16.25 41.44 -43.43
CA ARG A 8 -16.97 40.17 -43.64
C ARG A 8 -16.26 38.91 -43.13
N ARG A 9 -14.93 38.94 -42.92
CA ARG A 9 -14.18 37.74 -42.45
C ARG A 9 -14.27 37.48 -40.94
N PHE A 10 -14.65 38.49 -40.15
CA PHE A 10 -14.74 38.35 -38.67
C PHE A 10 -16.17 38.19 -38.16
N LEU A 11 -17.18 38.64 -38.90
CA LEU A 11 -18.58 38.58 -38.47
C LEU A 11 -19.18 37.16 -38.58
N LEU A 12 -18.77 36.37 -39.57
CA LEU A 12 -19.34 35.03 -39.78
C LEU A 12 -18.98 34.06 -38.64
N PRO A 13 -17.70 33.94 -38.20
CA PRO A 13 -17.33 33.05 -37.10
C PRO A 13 -17.98 33.47 -35.77
N ALA A 14 -18.08 34.78 -35.53
CA ALA A 14 -18.69 35.32 -34.31
C ALA A 14 -20.19 35.00 -34.22
N LEU A 15 -20.92 35.09 -35.34
CA LEU A 15 -22.34 34.75 -35.39
C LEU A 15 -22.60 33.25 -35.22
N VAL A 16 -21.73 32.40 -35.75
CA VAL A 16 -21.82 30.93 -35.54
C VAL A 16 -21.58 30.57 -34.08
N LEU A 17 -20.59 31.20 -33.42
CA LEU A 17 -20.33 30.98 -31.99
C LEU A 17 -21.51 31.45 -31.13
N LEU A 18 -22.12 32.59 -31.47
CA LEU A 18 -23.28 33.12 -30.76
C LEU A 18 -24.50 32.21 -30.92
N ALA A 19 -24.73 31.67 -32.12
CA ALA A 19 -25.80 30.71 -32.37
C ALA A 19 -25.63 29.42 -31.57
N PHE A 20 -24.39 28.90 -31.44
CA PHE A 20 -24.09 27.74 -30.59
C PHE A 20 -24.36 28.02 -29.10
N ILE A 21 -24.00 29.20 -28.60
CA ILE A 21 -24.25 29.58 -27.19
C ILE A 21 -25.75 29.70 -26.91
N VAL A 22 -26.51 30.29 -27.84
CA VAL A 22 -27.97 30.43 -27.72
C VAL A 22 -28.65 29.05 -27.75
N PHE A 23 -28.22 28.15 -28.65
CA PHE A 23 -28.76 26.80 -28.75
C PHE A 23 -28.42 25.93 -27.53
N TYR A 24 -27.23 26.11 -26.96
CA TYR A 24 -26.82 25.39 -25.75
C TYR A 24 -27.59 25.88 -24.51
N ARG A 25 -27.85 27.20 -24.41
CA ARG A 25 -28.65 27.76 -23.31
C ARG A 25 -30.15 27.43 -23.40
N SER A 26 -30.71 27.29 -24.60
CA SER A 26 -32.13 26.93 -24.76
C SER A 26 -32.42 25.44 -24.51
N SER A 27 -31.38 24.59 -24.53
CA SER A 27 -31.50 23.14 -24.33
C SER A 27 -31.40 22.70 -22.86
N LEU A 28 -31.02 23.61 -21.95
CA LEU A 28 -30.98 23.36 -20.50
C LEU A 28 -32.26 23.87 -19.84
N ARG A 29 -33.37 23.15 -20.04
CA ARG A 29 -34.54 23.26 -19.16
C ARG A 29 -34.30 22.40 -17.92
N LEU A 30 -33.99 23.04 -16.80
CA LEU A 30 -34.07 22.45 -15.46
C LEU A 30 -35.54 22.04 -15.19
N PRO A 31 -35.82 20.82 -14.72
CA PRO A 31 -37.12 20.52 -14.14
C PRO A 31 -37.25 21.27 -12.82
N ALA A 32 -38.15 22.25 -12.78
CA ALA A 32 -38.66 22.80 -11.54
C ALA A 32 -39.69 21.82 -10.97
N CYS A 33 -39.45 21.37 -9.73
CA CYS A 33 -40.41 20.96 -8.68
C CYS A 33 -39.87 19.76 -7.89
N ILE A 34 -39.40 20.01 -6.66
CA ILE A 34 -39.42 19.03 -5.58
C ILE A 34 -40.03 19.75 -4.36
N PRO A 35 -41.08 19.16 -3.73
CA PRO A 35 -41.77 19.79 -2.62
C PRO A 35 -40.95 19.74 -1.33
N SER A 36 -41.15 20.75 -0.49
CA SER A 36 -40.59 20.87 0.85
C SER A 36 -40.91 19.65 1.70
N PHE A 37 -39.90 18.86 2.09
CA PHE A 37 -40.05 17.82 3.10
C PHE A 37 -39.76 18.38 4.49
N VAL A 38 -40.76 18.22 5.36
CA VAL A 38 -40.74 18.53 6.79
C VAL A 38 -39.73 17.63 7.49
N LEU A 39 -38.87 18.21 8.33
CA LEU A 39 -38.01 17.45 9.25
C LEU A 39 -38.89 16.62 10.20
N HIS A 40 -38.82 15.29 10.09
CA HIS A 40 -39.19 14.39 11.17
C HIS A 40 -37.94 13.97 11.92
N GLN A 41 -37.94 14.21 13.23
CA GLN A 41 -36.90 13.72 14.13
C GLN A 41 -36.92 12.18 14.14
N PRO A 42 -35.76 11.52 13.99
CA PRO A 42 -35.70 10.06 14.10
C PRO A 42 -35.93 9.61 15.55
N PRO A 43 -36.57 8.43 15.76
CA PRO A 43 -36.72 7.84 17.09
C PRO A 43 -35.35 7.44 17.67
N PRO A 44 -35.23 7.35 19.02
CA PRO A 44 -33.98 6.98 19.66
C PRO A 44 -33.54 5.56 19.25
N PRO A 45 -32.22 5.32 19.10
CA PRO A 45 -31.70 4.03 18.69
C PRO A 45 -32.04 2.92 19.72
N PRO A 46 -32.24 1.67 19.28
CA PRO A 46 -32.39 0.55 20.19
C PRO A 46 -31.11 0.36 21.02
N LYS A 47 -31.28 -0.02 22.28
CA LYS A 47 -30.19 -0.24 23.25
C LYS A 47 -29.30 -1.41 22.79
N GLY A 48 -28.25 -1.08 22.03
CA GLY A 48 -27.11 -1.96 21.80
C GLY A 48 -26.26 -2.10 23.07
N ILE A 49 -25.47 -3.15 23.13
CA ILE A 49 -24.60 -3.51 24.26
C ILE A 49 -23.69 -2.33 24.61
N HIS A 50 -23.99 -1.68 25.73
CA HIS A 50 -23.08 -0.73 26.38
C HIS A 50 -21.90 -1.53 26.93
N ILE A 51 -20.74 -1.45 26.29
CA ILE A 51 -19.48 -1.61 27.02
C ILE A 51 -19.35 -0.35 27.87
N PRO A 52 -19.34 -0.43 29.21
CA PRO A 52 -19.17 0.74 30.04
C PRO A 52 -17.83 1.38 29.67
N ILE A 53 -17.86 2.62 29.17
CA ILE A 53 -16.71 3.51 29.19
C ILE A 53 -16.58 3.96 30.66
N ALA A 54 -16.24 3.00 31.54
CA ALA A 54 -15.87 3.28 32.90
C ALA A 54 -14.35 3.29 32.95
N ASP A 55 -13.80 4.47 33.26
CA ASP A 55 -12.43 4.70 33.72
C ASP A 55 -11.26 4.46 32.76
N LEU A 56 -11.42 4.79 31.47
CA LEU A 56 -10.31 5.49 30.78
C LEU A 56 -10.33 6.96 31.23
N GLY A 57 -10.16 7.16 32.54
CA GLY A 57 -9.64 8.42 33.03
C GLY A 57 -8.36 8.71 32.25
N HIS A 58 -8.10 9.99 32.02
CA HIS A 58 -6.78 10.45 31.63
C HIS A 58 -5.77 9.92 32.67
N GLN A 59 -5.30 8.68 32.53
CA GLN A 59 -4.04 8.26 33.09
C GLN A 59 -3.02 9.05 32.28
N ILE A 60 -2.76 10.25 32.78
CA ILE A 60 -1.44 10.86 32.67
C ILE A 60 -0.52 9.80 33.26
N LEU A 61 -0.02 8.90 32.41
CA LEU A 61 1.08 8.04 32.77
C LEU A 61 2.16 9.00 33.28
N PRO A 62 2.64 8.86 34.52
CA PRO A 62 3.66 9.74 35.04
C PRO A 62 4.81 9.72 34.03
N ILE A 63 5.17 10.91 33.53
CA ILE A 63 6.34 11.11 32.68
C ILE A 63 7.51 10.62 33.52
N GLN A 64 7.94 9.37 33.32
CA GLN A 64 9.19 8.91 33.90
C GLN A 64 10.29 9.81 33.34
N ASN A 65 11.03 10.40 34.27
CA ASN A 65 12.06 11.37 34.06
C ASN A 65 12.96 10.95 32.88
N THR A 66 13.08 11.81 31.88
CA THR A 66 13.60 11.52 30.54
C THR A 66 15.12 11.36 30.46
N SER A 67 15.80 11.01 31.57
CA SER A 67 17.26 10.86 31.61
C SER A 67 17.77 9.48 31.18
N ASP A 68 16.93 8.43 31.21
CA ASP A 68 17.37 7.05 30.95
C ASP A 68 17.08 6.53 29.54
N ASN A 69 16.61 7.39 28.62
CA ASN A 69 16.24 7.01 27.25
C ASN A 69 17.41 7.00 26.24
N HIS A 70 18.65 7.03 26.70
CA HIS A 70 19.78 6.66 25.85
C HIS A 70 19.72 5.15 25.62
N LEU A 71 19.16 4.76 24.46
CA LEU A 71 19.50 3.46 23.88
C LEU A 71 21.04 3.38 23.91
N PRO A 72 21.63 2.38 24.58
CA PRO A 72 23.07 2.21 24.54
C PRO A 72 23.50 2.14 23.06
N PRO A 73 24.67 2.69 22.71
CA PRO A 73 25.19 2.53 21.35
C PRO A 73 25.12 1.05 20.98
N PRO A 74 24.66 0.72 19.76
CA PRO A 74 24.42 -0.66 19.37
C PRO A 74 25.66 -1.48 19.70
N LYS A 75 25.52 -2.55 20.49
CA LYS A 75 26.58 -3.56 20.57
C LYS A 75 26.85 -3.99 19.13
N GLU A 76 28.05 -3.73 18.66
CA GLU A 76 28.52 -4.00 17.31
C GLU A 76 28.46 -5.51 17.05
N TYR A 77 27.33 -6.02 16.57
CA TYR A 77 27.24 -7.37 16.02
C TYR A 77 27.57 -7.30 14.53
N PHE A 78 28.82 -6.94 14.22
CA PHE A 78 29.41 -7.14 12.90
C PHE A 78 30.28 -8.41 12.96
N TYR A 79 29.80 -9.51 12.39
CA TYR A 79 30.66 -10.63 12.04
C TYR A 79 31.63 -10.21 10.92
N SER A 80 32.93 -10.21 11.20
CA SER A 80 33.96 -10.12 10.17
C SER A 80 34.11 -11.48 9.48
N TYR A 81 33.94 -11.54 8.16
CA TYR A 81 34.33 -12.70 7.37
C TYR A 81 35.68 -12.42 6.72
N THR A 82 36.68 -13.25 7.00
CA THR A 82 37.90 -13.36 6.20
C THR A 82 37.62 -14.30 5.05
N GLU A 83 37.63 -13.79 3.81
CA GLU A 83 37.59 -14.64 2.62
C GLU A 83 38.83 -15.55 2.56
N GLU A 84 38.68 -16.81 2.95
CA GLU A 84 39.53 -17.87 2.40
C GLU A 84 38.87 -18.37 1.11
N THR A 85 39.13 -17.65 0.02
CA THR A 85 38.86 -18.18 -1.32
C THR A 85 39.98 -19.13 -1.72
N ASN A 86 39.62 -20.39 -1.84
CA ASN A 86 40.43 -21.43 -2.43
C ASN A 86 40.47 -21.23 -3.95
N THR A 87 41.27 -20.28 -4.44
CA THR A 87 41.69 -20.21 -5.85
C THR A 87 43.14 -19.73 -5.94
N LYS A 88 43.97 -20.59 -6.53
CA LYS A 88 45.38 -20.36 -6.82
C LYS A 88 45.63 -19.02 -7.53
N ALA A 89 46.53 -18.24 -6.93
CA ALA A 89 47.51 -17.32 -7.53
C ALA A 89 47.11 -16.52 -8.78
N SER A 90 46.83 -15.23 -8.57
CA SER A 90 47.49 -14.17 -9.33
C SER A 90 47.63 -12.94 -8.44
N SER A 91 48.85 -12.43 -8.30
CA SER A 91 49.18 -11.25 -7.51
C SER A 91 48.46 -10.00 -8.03
N GLY A 92 47.40 -9.59 -7.34
CA GLY A 92 46.71 -8.33 -7.53
C GLY A 92 46.20 -7.84 -6.18
N SER A 93 46.44 -6.58 -5.85
CA SER A 93 46.10 -6.02 -4.53
C SER A 93 44.61 -6.21 -4.20
N VAL A 94 44.35 -6.80 -3.04
CA VAL A 94 43.01 -6.90 -2.46
C VAL A 94 42.50 -5.49 -2.18
N LYS A 95 41.63 -4.96 -3.05
CA LYS A 95 40.87 -3.74 -2.76
C LYS A 95 39.81 -4.10 -1.73
N THR A 96 40.08 -3.81 -0.46
CA THR A 96 39.08 -3.87 0.62
C THR A 96 37.93 -2.92 0.28
N SER A 97 36.73 -3.49 0.09
CA SER A 97 35.48 -2.75 -0.06
C SER A 97 35.27 -1.82 1.14
N PRO A 98 34.99 -0.51 0.97
CA PRO A 98 34.70 0.42 2.06
C PRO A 98 33.31 0.24 2.70
N TRP A 99 32.59 -0.83 2.30
CA TRP A 99 31.22 -1.13 2.67
C TRP A 99 31.20 -2.29 3.67
N SER A 100 30.76 -2.06 4.91
CA SER A 100 30.21 -3.14 5.73
C SER A 100 28.81 -3.44 5.22
N GLN A 101 28.67 -4.36 4.27
CA GLN A 101 27.35 -4.95 4.02
C GLN A 101 26.82 -5.49 5.35
N PRO A 102 25.52 -5.34 5.66
CA PRO A 102 24.95 -6.17 6.72
C PRO A 102 25.30 -7.59 6.31
N ILE A 103 26.10 -8.30 7.12
CA ILE A 103 26.46 -9.70 6.90
C ILE A 103 25.20 -10.37 6.39
N LEU A 104 25.25 -10.87 5.14
CA LEU A 104 24.09 -11.47 4.49
C LEU A 104 23.49 -12.43 5.50
N ASN A 105 22.34 -12.04 6.07
CA ASN A 105 21.67 -12.85 7.06
C ASN A 105 21.50 -14.23 6.40
N PRO A 106 22.10 -15.31 6.93
CA PRO A 106 22.13 -16.58 6.23
C PRO A 106 20.72 -17.08 5.91
N ASN A 107 19.74 -16.69 6.74
CA ASN A 107 18.33 -17.01 6.55
C ASN A 107 17.68 -16.27 5.36
N LEU A 108 18.28 -15.17 4.87
CA LEU A 108 17.84 -14.44 3.67
C LEU A 108 18.48 -14.93 2.37
N VAL A 109 19.56 -15.73 2.43
CA VAL A 109 20.31 -16.15 1.23
C VAL A 109 19.41 -16.87 0.22
N VAL A 110 18.46 -17.68 0.70
CA VAL A 110 17.49 -18.36 -0.17
C VAL A 110 16.57 -17.38 -0.91
N LEU A 111 16.28 -16.23 -0.30
CA LEU A 111 15.38 -15.20 -0.82
C LEU A 111 16.06 -14.27 -1.84
N PHE A 112 17.39 -14.27 -1.92
CA PHE A 112 18.14 -13.56 -2.96
C PHE A 112 18.15 -14.30 -4.30
N LYS A 113 17.70 -15.56 -4.33
CA LYS A 113 17.56 -16.31 -5.58
C LYS A 113 16.38 -15.76 -6.38
N CYS A 114 16.58 -15.59 -7.69
CA CYS A 114 15.56 -15.12 -8.62
C CYS A 114 15.10 -16.29 -9.53
N PRO A 115 14.17 -17.15 -9.07
CA PRO A 115 13.74 -18.31 -9.86
C PRO A 115 12.88 -17.90 -11.06
N MET A 116 12.21 -16.74 -10.99
CA MET A 116 11.42 -16.20 -12.10
C MET A 116 12.18 -15.11 -12.84
N ARG A 117 12.17 -15.17 -14.18
CA ARG A 117 12.78 -14.14 -15.01
C ARG A 117 11.89 -12.90 -15.10
N PRO A 118 12.42 -11.68 -14.90
CA PRO A 118 11.66 -10.46 -15.06
C PRO A 118 11.27 -10.25 -16.53
N ASN A 119 10.20 -9.48 -16.74
CA ASN A 119 9.81 -9.03 -18.07
C ASN A 119 10.88 -8.13 -18.70
N ARG A 120 11.29 -8.43 -19.93
CA ARG A 120 12.38 -7.70 -20.59
C ARG A 120 12.07 -6.21 -20.84
N TYR A 121 10.79 -5.85 -20.96
CA TYR A 121 10.35 -4.49 -21.22
C TYR A 121 9.94 -3.78 -19.94
N THR A 122 9.09 -4.41 -19.12
CA THR A 122 8.54 -3.77 -17.93
C THR A 122 9.39 -4.01 -16.69
N ASN A 123 10.35 -4.93 -16.74
CA ASN A 123 11.18 -5.40 -15.63
C ASN A 123 10.39 -6.04 -14.46
N HIS A 124 9.09 -6.31 -14.64
CA HIS A 124 8.27 -6.89 -13.59
C HIS A 124 8.44 -8.41 -13.51
N ILE A 125 8.39 -8.93 -12.29
CA ILE A 125 8.18 -10.34 -11.98
C ILE A 125 6.67 -10.58 -11.93
N ARG A 126 6.15 -11.56 -12.68
CA ARG A 126 4.72 -11.89 -12.70
C ARG A 126 4.46 -13.19 -11.94
N LEU A 127 3.71 -13.09 -10.85
CA LEU A 127 3.27 -14.24 -10.06
C LEU A 127 2.05 -14.90 -10.71
N PRO A 128 1.87 -16.23 -10.52
CA PRO A 128 0.74 -16.98 -11.10
C PRO A 128 -0.59 -16.72 -10.38
N ASN A 129 -0.57 -16.01 -9.24
CA ASN A 129 -1.74 -15.73 -8.42
C ASN A 129 -2.65 -14.70 -9.11
N THR A 130 -3.95 -14.95 -9.11
CA THR A 130 -4.96 -14.10 -9.75
C THR A 130 -5.58 -13.15 -8.73
N ILE A 131 -5.80 -11.89 -9.12
CA ILE A 131 -6.62 -10.94 -8.35
C ILE A 131 -8.08 -11.39 -8.47
N GLN A 132 -8.70 -11.66 -7.34
CA GLN A 132 -10.11 -12.06 -7.18
C GLN A 132 -10.96 -10.88 -6.73
N ASN A 133 -12.26 -10.96 -7.00
CA ASN A 133 -13.21 -9.89 -6.72
C ASN A 133 -13.57 -9.83 -5.22
N ILE A 134 -13.90 -8.61 -4.77
CA ILE A 134 -14.53 -8.36 -3.47
C ILE A 134 -15.93 -7.79 -3.75
N SER A 135 -16.94 -8.26 -3.02
CA SER A 135 -18.29 -7.69 -3.04
C SER A 135 -18.76 -7.34 -1.64
N GLU A 136 -19.19 -6.09 -1.47
CA GLU A 136 -19.78 -5.60 -0.24
C GLU A 136 -21.28 -5.92 -0.08
N ILE A 137 -21.87 -6.60 -1.06
CA ILE A 137 -23.28 -6.92 -1.07
C ILE A 137 -23.48 -8.26 -0.35
N PRO A 138 -24.14 -8.32 0.81
CA PRO A 138 -24.38 -9.57 1.52
C PRO A 138 -25.36 -10.48 0.79
N THR A 139 -25.39 -11.75 1.19
CA THR A 139 -26.42 -12.72 0.74
C THR A 139 -27.82 -12.24 1.11
N ASN A 140 -28.80 -12.47 0.24
CA ASN A 140 -30.19 -12.03 0.42
C ASN A 140 -30.41 -10.50 0.60
N SER A 141 -29.50 -9.65 0.11
CA SER A 141 -29.71 -8.19 0.17
C SER A 141 -30.96 -7.78 -0.62
N ILE A 142 -31.96 -7.26 0.09
CA ILE A 142 -33.24 -6.81 -0.50
C ILE A 142 -33.06 -5.55 -1.35
N SER A 143 -32.07 -4.71 -1.03
CA SER A 143 -31.70 -3.55 -1.84
C SER A 143 -30.48 -3.84 -2.70
N LYS A 144 -30.52 -3.39 -3.97
CA LYS A 144 -29.33 -3.27 -4.80
C LYS A 144 -28.50 -2.13 -4.24
N ASP A 145 -27.46 -2.45 -3.48
CA ASP A 145 -26.47 -1.48 -3.12
C ASP A 145 -25.69 -1.07 -4.37
N THR A 146 -25.84 0.18 -4.79
CA THR A 146 -25.21 0.73 -6.00
C THR A 146 -23.93 1.52 -5.68
N ARG A 147 -23.50 1.54 -4.42
CA ARG A 147 -22.30 2.27 -4.01
C ARG A 147 -21.07 1.64 -4.65
N VAL A 148 -20.10 2.49 -4.99
CA VAL A 148 -18.81 2.07 -5.52
C VAL A 148 -17.80 1.97 -4.38
N TYR A 149 -17.33 0.75 -4.15
CA TYR A 149 -16.37 0.39 -3.13
C TYR A 149 -14.94 0.35 -3.66
N ARG A 150 -14.01 0.89 -2.88
CA ARG A 150 -12.61 1.07 -3.26
C ARG A 150 -11.70 0.78 -2.07
N ASN A 151 -10.46 0.46 -2.38
CA ASN A 151 -9.33 0.49 -1.44
C ASN A 151 -9.55 -0.45 -0.25
N PRO A 152 -9.65 -1.76 -0.52
CA PRO A 152 -10.05 -2.75 0.46
C PRO A 152 -8.92 -2.97 1.45
N THR A 153 -9.12 -2.52 2.67
CA THR A 153 -8.20 -2.83 3.76
C THR A 153 -8.72 -4.04 4.50
N ILE A 154 -7.95 -5.13 4.47
CA ILE A 154 -8.39 -6.45 4.90
C ILE A 154 -7.59 -6.86 6.13
N MET A 155 -8.30 -7.41 7.12
CA MET A 155 -7.73 -7.96 8.33
C MET A 155 -8.31 -9.35 8.59
N SER A 156 -7.45 -10.35 8.82
CA SER A 156 -7.91 -11.69 9.17
C SER A 156 -8.42 -11.72 10.60
N LEU A 157 -9.60 -12.29 10.81
CA LEU A 157 -10.19 -12.49 12.13
C LEU A 157 -9.57 -13.70 12.85
N PRO A 158 -9.81 -13.86 14.17
CA PRO A 158 -9.42 -15.06 14.89
C PRO A 158 -10.08 -16.31 14.30
N TYR A 159 -9.47 -17.48 14.50
CA TYR A 159 -9.97 -18.73 13.88
C TYR A 159 -11.31 -19.19 14.50
N TRP A 160 -11.59 -18.74 15.72
CA TRP A 160 -12.83 -18.98 16.46
C TRP A 160 -13.90 -17.94 16.14
N SER A 161 -13.58 -16.92 15.34
CA SER A 161 -14.59 -15.98 14.86
C SER A 161 -15.53 -16.68 13.88
N GLU A 162 -16.79 -16.25 13.88
CA GLU A 162 -17.80 -16.73 12.93
C GLU A 162 -17.39 -16.46 11.47
N ASN A 163 -16.73 -15.33 11.24
CA ASN A 163 -16.30 -14.88 9.92
C ASN A 163 -14.77 -14.85 9.79
N GLN A 164 -14.30 -14.91 8.55
CA GLN A 164 -12.87 -15.04 8.26
C GLN A 164 -12.12 -13.71 8.27
N TYR A 165 -12.77 -12.64 7.80
CA TYR A 165 -12.13 -11.35 7.55
C TYR A 165 -13.01 -10.18 7.98
N LEU A 166 -12.35 -9.08 8.35
CA LEU A 166 -12.92 -7.75 8.43
C LEU A 166 -12.42 -6.96 7.22
N VAL A 167 -13.33 -6.33 6.47
CA VAL A 167 -13.00 -5.52 5.30
C VAL A 167 -13.44 -4.09 5.55
N VAL A 168 -12.53 -3.13 5.37
CA VAL A 168 -12.82 -1.70 5.39
C VAL A 168 -12.62 -1.15 3.99
N SER A 169 -13.70 -0.60 3.43
CA SER A 169 -13.72 -0.06 2.07
C SER A 169 -14.12 1.41 2.09
N ARG A 170 -13.57 2.16 1.14
CA ARG A 170 -13.94 3.56 0.91
C ARG A 170 -15.11 3.64 -0.06
N ILE A 171 -16.07 4.48 0.28
CA ILE A 171 -17.18 4.89 -0.60
C ILE A 171 -17.14 6.40 -0.82
N VAL A 172 -17.82 6.85 -1.86
CA VAL A 172 -18.13 8.28 -2.09
C VAL A 172 -19.62 8.45 -1.91
N THR A 173 -20.03 9.40 -1.08
CA THR A 173 -21.44 9.71 -0.83
C THR A 173 -21.92 10.87 -1.68
N ASP A 174 -23.24 11.08 -1.69
CA ASP A 174 -23.86 12.25 -2.30
C ASP A 174 -23.23 13.52 -1.70
N GLY A 175 -22.66 14.37 -2.56
CA GLY A 175 -21.89 15.56 -2.16
C GLY A 175 -20.36 15.43 -2.23
N ASP A 176 -19.82 14.40 -2.92
CA ASP A 176 -18.39 14.16 -3.15
C ASP A 176 -17.55 13.94 -1.87
N HIS A 177 -18.21 13.69 -0.74
CA HIS A 177 -17.55 13.33 0.50
C HIS A 177 -17.19 11.85 0.52
N GLN A 178 -16.15 11.52 1.29
CA GLN A 178 -15.68 10.16 1.43
C GLN A 178 -16.22 9.59 2.73
N GLN A 179 -16.54 8.30 2.73
CA GLN A 179 -16.79 7.57 3.96
C GLN A 179 -16.06 6.24 3.89
N ASN A 180 -15.77 5.69 5.06
CA ASN A 180 -15.33 4.31 5.16
C ASN A 180 -16.49 3.49 5.70
N VAL A 181 -16.71 2.33 5.12
CA VAL A 181 -17.63 1.33 5.64
C VAL A 181 -16.83 0.10 6.02
N LEU A 182 -17.39 -0.70 6.92
CA LEU A 182 -16.82 -1.98 7.30
C LEU A 182 -17.86 -3.09 7.26
N CYS A 183 -17.42 -4.31 6.97
CA CYS A 183 -18.23 -5.51 7.06
C CYS A 183 -17.36 -6.69 7.49
N ASP A 184 -18.00 -7.70 8.07
CA ASP A 184 -17.42 -9.03 8.14
C ASP A 184 -17.55 -9.72 6.78
N ALA A 185 -16.55 -10.49 6.38
CA ALA A 185 -16.50 -11.12 5.07
C ALA A 185 -15.88 -12.53 5.12
N ASN A 186 -16.30 -13.36 4.17
CA ASN A 186 -15.78 -14.70 3.94
C ASN A 186 -15.30 -14.86 2.50
N ILE A 187 -14.34 -15.77 2.29
CA ILE A 187 -13.89 -16.18 0.96
C ILE A 187 -14.60 -17.48 0.59
N CYS A 188 -15.21 -17.48 -0.60
CA CYS A 188 -15.71 -18.68 -1.23
C CYS A 188 -14.81 -19.10 -2.40
N SER A 189 -14.69 -20.41 -2.65
CA SER A 189 -13.89 -20.94 -3.75
C SER A 189 -14.59 -22.00 -4.60
N VAL A 190 -14.08 -22.18 -5.82
CA VAL A 190 -14.67 -23.02 -6.89
C VAL A 190 -13.95 -24.35 -6.92
N GLY A 191 -14.30 -25.24 -5.99
CA GLY A 191 -13.72 -26.58 -5.86
C GLY A 191 -14.16 -27.28 -4.57
N ASN A 192 -13.92 -28.59 -4.47
CA ASN A 192 -14.09 -29.28 -3.19
C ASN A 192 -13.17 -28.62 -2.15
N ALA A 193 -13.73 -28.28 -0.99
CA ALA A 193 -13.05 -27.71 0.17
C ALA A 193 -12.04 -28.68 0.81
N SER A 194 -11.22 -29.37 0.00
CA SER A 194 -10.25 -30.39 0.43
C SER A 194 -8.96 -29.79 0.95
N ASP A 195 -8.73 -28.48 0.78
CA ASP A 195 -7.63 -27.77 1.44
C ASP A 195 -8.09 -27.38 2.86
N ALA A 196 -8.30 -28.40 3.71
CA ALA A 196 -8.76 -28.31 5.10
C ALA A 196 -7.92 -27.39 6.00
N ARG A 197 -6.80 -26.86 5.49
CA ARG A 197 -5.96 -25.84 6.14
C ARG A 197 -6.53 -24.42 6.08
N ASN A 198 -7.44 -24.12 5.13
CA ASN A 198 -7.93 -22.76 4.89
C ASN A 198 -9.45 -22.58 5.11
N ALA A 199 -10.19 -23.68 5.38
CA ALA A 199 -11.62 -23.70 5.66
C ALA A 199 -12.43 -22.71 4.79
N GLU A 200 -12.18 -22.75 3.49
CA GLU A 200 -12.93 -21.97 2.50
C GLU A 200 -14.34 -22.54 2.34
N ILE A 201 -15.29 -21.64 2.19
CA ILE A 201 -16.69 -22.00 2.01
C ILE A 201 -16.93 -22.29 0.52
N SER A 202 -17.75 -23.27 0.19
CA SER A 202 -18.16 -23.49 -1.20
C SER A 202 -19.01 -22.31 -1.68
N CYS A 203 -18.71 -21.75 -2.85
CA CYS A 203 -19.52 -20.67 -3.41
C CYS A 203 -20.96 -21.13 -3.70
N THR A 204 -21.92 -20.27 -3.33
CA THR A 204 -23.33 -20.39 -3.72
C THR A 204 -23.58 -19.78 -5.10
N GLN A 205 -24.77 -19.98 -5.66
CA GLN A 205 -25.15 -19.32 -6.92
C GLN A 205 -25.12 -17.79 -6.79
N GLU A 206 -25.60 -17.23 -5.67
CA GLU A 206 -25.52 -15.78 -5.43
C GLU A 206 -24.08 -15.27 -5.39
N ASP A 207 -23.14 -16.08 -4.89
CA ASP A 207 -21.72 -15.71 -4.88
C ASP A 207 -21.17 -15.63 -6.30
N PHE A 208 -21.54 -16.56 -7.18
CA PHE A 208 -21.17 -16.49 -8.59
C PHE A 208 -21.77 -15.27 -9.29
N ASP A 209 -23.01 -14.91 -8.95
CA ASP A 209 -23.68 -13.75 -9.53
C ASP A 209 -23.00 -12.43 -9.11
N GLN A 210 -22.44 -12.36 -7.89
CA GLN A 210 -21.77 -11.17 -7.36
C GLN A 210 -20.27 -11.11 -7.66
N LEU A 211 -19.57 -12.22 -7.54
CA LEU A 211 -18.10 -12.30 -7.59
C LEU A 211 -17.60 -12.82 -8.93
N GLY A 212 -18.46 -13.43 -9.72
CA GLY A 212 -18.12 -14.10 -10.97
C GLY A 212 -17.67 -15.55 -10.77
N PRO A 213 -17.32 -16.25 -11.88
CA PRO A 213 -17.15 -17.69 -11.91
C PRO A 213 -15.90 -18.21 -11.17
N ALA A 214 -15.03 -17.32 -10.68
CA ALA A 214 -13.83 -17.67 -9.93
C ALA A 214 -14.02 -17.60 -8.40
N GLY A 215 -15.22 -17.23 -7.93
CA GLY A 215 -15.47 -16.91 -6.53
C GLY A 215 -14.73 -15.65 -6.10
N GLY A 216 -14.55 -15.48 -4.79
CA GLY A 216 -13.92 -14.30 -4.23
C GLY A 216 -14.29 -14.07 -2.76
N MET A 217 -14.17 -12.82 -2.32
CA MET A 217 -14.48 -12.40 -0.96
C MET A 217 -15.80 -11.63 -0.96
N ARG A 218 -16.72 -11.98 -0.06
CA ARG A 218 -18.02 -11.32 0.04
C ARG A 218 -18.34 -10.97 1.47
N CYS A 219 -18.91 -9.78 1.69
CA CYS A 219 -19.45 -9.41 2.98
C CYS A 219 -20.58 -10.36 3.39
N VAL A 220 -20.60 -10.76 4.65
CA VAL A 220 -21.67 -11.54 5.27
C VAL A 220 -22.68 -10.59 5.92
N SER A 221 -22.18 -9.51 6.52
CA SER A 221 -22.99 -8.47 7.13
C SER A 221 -23.20 -7.29 6.18
N THR A 222 -24.34 -6.60 6.29
CA THR A 222 -24.53 -5.30 5.62
C THR A 222 -23.43 -4.31 6.05
N PRO A 223 -22.75 -3.64 5.11
CA PRO A 223 -21.69 -2.69 5.45
C PRO A 223 -22.20 -1.56 6.33
N ILE A 224 -21.53 -1.34 7.46
CA ILE A 224 -21.84 -0.25 8.40
C ILE A 224 -20.84 0.90 8.23
N THR A 225 -21.31 2.14 8.38
CA THR A 225 -20.43 3.32 8.31
C THR A 225 -19.50 3.36 9.51
N LEU A 226 -18.20 3.49 9.22
CA LEU A 226 -17.16 3.66 10.23
C LEU A 226 -17.11 5.14 10.63
N SER A 227 -17.80 5.47 11.72
CA SER A 227 -17.94 6.85 12.21
C SER A 227 -16.80 7.25 13.15
N VAL A 228 -15.62 7.51 12.59
CA VAL A 228 -14.54 8.18 13.34
C VAL A 228 -14.66 9.69 13.14
N PRO A 229 -14.71 10.50 14.22
CA PRO A 229 -14.83 11.95 14.09
C PRO A 229 -13.65 12.56 13.32
N PRO A 230 -13.91 13.46 12.35
CA PRO A 230 -12.84 14.19 11.69
C PRO A 230 -12.22 15.21 12.65
N THR A 231 -10.99 15.61 12.39
CA THR A 231 -10.37 16.78 13.04
C THR A 231 -10.79 18.05 12.33
N PRO A 232 -11.59 18.95 12.95
CA PRO A 232 -12.05 20.15 12.27
C PRO A 232 -10.91 21.12 11.94
N ALA A 233 -10.87 21.61 10.69
CA ALA A 233 -9.92 22.62 10.24
C ALA A 233 -10.36 24.03 10.65
N GLU A 234 -9.46 24.76 11.30
CA GLU A 234 -9.76 26.13 11.79
C GLU A 234 -9.71 27.19 10.69
N LYS A 235 -9.10 26.90 9.54
CA LYS A 235 -8.84 27.89 8.46
C LYS A 235 -9.65 27.67 7.18
N CYS A 236 -10.72 26.88 7.24
CA CYS A 236 -11.64 26.72 6.11
C CYS A 236 -12.65 27.86 6.08
N GLU A 237 -12.43 28.83 5.19
CA GLU A 237 -13.25 30.04 5.09
C GLU A 237 -13.94 30.20 3.72
N GLY A 238 -14.98 31.02 3.67
CA GLY A 238 -15.70 31.37 2.46
C GLY A 238 -16.23 30.14 1.71
N ARG A 239 -15.86 30.01 0.42
CA ARG A 239 -16.25 28.86 -0.42
C ARG A 239 -15.75 27.50 0.08
N PHE A 240 -14.82 27.49 1.03
CA PHE A 240 -14.28 26.27 1.62
C PHE A 240 -14.87 25.93 2.98
N GLY A 241 -15.82 26.72 3.51
CA GLY A 241 -16.41 26.48 4.83
C GLY A 241 -17.14 25.13 4.97
N THR A 242 -17.59 24.52 3.87
CA THR A 242 -18.18 23.18 3.86
C THR A 242 -17.15 22.06 4.06
N TYR A 243 -15.85 22.37 3.95
CA TYR A 243 -14.75 21.42 4.14
C TYR A 243 -14.15 21.49 5.54
N VAL A 244 -14.78 22.16 6.52
CA VAL A 244 -14.25 22.28 7.89
C VAL A 244 -14.08 20.91 8.55
N ALA A 245 -14.97 19.96 8.30
CA ALA A 245 -14.97 18.65 8.96
C ALA A 245 -15.30 17.54 7.95
N ILE A 246 -14.35 17.23 7.06
CA ILE A 246 -14.54 16.22 6.02
C ILE A 246 -14.66 14.83 6.66
N PRO A 247 -15.79 14.11 6.52
CA PRO A 247 -15.92 12.76 7.05
C PRO A 247 -15.06 11.77 6.28
N GLY A 248 -14.76 10.64 6.92
CA GLY A 248 -14.02 9.53 6.32
C GLY A 248 -12.53 9.82 6.11
N PHE A 249 -11.79 8.76 5.78
CA PHE A 249 -10.34 8.82 5.58
C PHE A 249 -9.93 8.23 4.25
N HIS A 250 -8.88 8.84 3.71
CA HIS A 250 -8.13 8.26 2.61
C HIS A 250 -7.32 7.06 3.11
N ASP A 251 -7.67 5.88 2.60
CA ASP A 251 -6.89 4.64 2.73
C ASP A 251 -6.59 4.25 4.18
N PRO A 252 -7.63 4.06 5.02
CA PRO A 252 -7.44 3.58 6.37
C PRO A 252 -6.74 2.22 6.37
N ARG A 253 -5.89 1.97 7.36
CA ARG A 253 -5.21 0.67 7.52
C ARG A 253 -5.62 0.01 8.81
N ILE A 254 -6.17 -1.19 8.73
CA ILE A 254 -6.51 -2.03 9.87
C ILE A 254 -5.53 -3.19 9.94
N PHE A 255 -5.02 -3.48 11.14
CA PHE A 255 -4.04 -4.53 11.37
C PHE A 255 -3.98 -4.91 12.86
N TRP A 256 -3.36 -6.05 13.16
CA TRP A 256 -3.11 -6.48 14.54
C TRP A 256 -1.84 -5.82 15.10
N SER A 257 -1.92 -5.32 16.33
CA SER A 257 -0.74 -4.87 17.09
C SER A 257 0.15 -6.05 17.48
N GLY A 258 1.39 -5.76 17.90
CA GLY A 258 2.26 -6.80 18.49
C GLY A 258 1.75 -7.40 19.82
N LYS A 259 0.65 -6.88 20.37
CA LYS A 259 -0.06 -7.43 21.54
C LYS A 259 -1.36 -8.15 21.17
N GLY A 260 -1.75 -8.15 19.88
CA GLY A 260 -3.00 -8.72 19.44
C GLY A 260 -4.22 -7.80 19.59
N GLU A 261 -4.01 -6.49 19.74
CA GLU A 261 -5.11 -5.51 19.70
C GLU A 261 -5.42 -5.15 18.24
N PRO A 262 -6.69 -4.98 17.84
CA PRO A 262 -7.02 -4.44 16.54
C PRO A 262 -6.69 -2.94 16.52
N LEU A 263 -5.88 -2.52 15.54
CA LEU A 263 -5.50 -1.13 15.35
C LEU A 263 -5.97 -0.62 13.99
N MET A 264 -6.29 0.67 13.96
CA MET A 264 -6.59 1.40 12.75
C MET A 264 -5.67 2.62 12.65
N MET A 265 -4.98 2.76 11.51
CA MET A 265 -4.24 3.96 11.15
C MET A 265 -5.04 4.77 10.15
N VAL A 266 -5.22 6.05 10.46
CA VAL A 266 -5.97 7.00 9.63
C VAL A 266 -5.18 8.29 9.47
N ASN A 267 -5.44 9.00 8.37
CA ASN A 267 -4.99 10.36 8.20
C ASN A 267 -6.23 11.26 8.15
N THR A 268 -6.26 12.26 9.03
CA THR A 268 -7.35 13.23 9.16
C THR A 268 -6.89 14.60 8.68
N GLN A 269 -7.86 15.46 8.37
CA GLN A 269 -7.62 16.86 8.06
C GLN A 269 -6.80 17.55 9.16
N SER A 270 -5.94 18.48 8.75
CA SER A 270 -5.14 19.28 9.69
C SER A 270 -6.02 20.31 10.37
N ARG A 271 -5.88 20.44 11.70
CA ARG A 271 -6.49 21.55 12.45
C ARG A 271 -6.03 22.92 11.93
N TYR A 272 -4.78 23.02 11.46
CA TYR A 272 -4.11 24.30 11.21
C TYR A 272 -4.25 24.84 9.79
N ALA A 273 -4.82 24.07 8.85
CA ALA A 273 -4.95 24.44 7.44
C ALA A 273 -6.23 23.85 6.85
N CYS A 274 -6.90 24.57 5.93
CA CYS A 274 -8.13 24.05 5.31
C CYS A 274 -7.87 22.80 4.46
N PHE A 275 -6.89 22.88 3.56
CA PHE A 275 -6.32 21.69 2.95
C PHE A 275 -4.89 21.58 3.45
N GLY A 276 -4.63 20.55 4.25
CA GLY A 276 -3.27 20.22 4.66
C GLY A 276 -2.49 19.74 3.45
N SER A 277 -1.39 20.40 3.12
CA SER A 277 -0.46 19.92 2.08
C SER A 277 0.08 18.53 2.47
N ALA A 278 -0.16 17.56 1.59
CA ALA A 278 0.42 16.23 1.44
C ALA A 278 1.34 15.74 2.58
N ILE A 279 0.75 15.27 3.69
CA ILE A 279 1.38 14.17 4.42
C ILE A 279 1.25 12.94 3.52
N GLU A 280 2.30 12.68 2.75
CA GLU A 280 2.37 11.51 1.87
C GLU A 280 2.38 10.22 2.71
N LYS A 281 1.85 9.13 2.15
CA LYS A 281 1.68 7.84 2.83
C LYS A 281 3.03 7.15 3.07
N ASN A 282 3.84 7.66 3.99
CA ASN A 282 5.17 7.16 4.33
C ASN A 282 5.29 6.68 5.78
N TRP A 283 4.15 6.27 6.36
CA TRP A 283 4.03 5.94 7.78
C TRP A 283 3.88 4.43 7.98
N MET A 284 4.78 3.84 8.75
CA MET A 284 4.79 2.38 8.99
C MET A 284 5.07 2.09 10.46
N PHE A 285 4.21 1.30 11.09
CA PHE A 285 4.43 0.89 12.47
C PHE A 285 5.21 -0.41 12.55
N PHE A 286 6.10 -0.49 13.54
CA PHE A 286 6.85 -1.68 13.91
C PHE A 286 6.64 -1.98 15.39
N TYR A 287 6.55 -3.27 15.71
CA TYR A 287 6.33 -3.77 17.07
C TYR A 287 7.37 -4.84 17.39
N PRO A 288 8.59 -4.47 17.84
CA PRO A 288 9.64 -5.44 18.18
C PRO A 288 9.25 -6.39 19.31
N ALA A 289 8.55 -5.87 20.31
CA ALA A 289 8.14 -6.58 21.52
C ALA A 289 6.82 -6.01 22.05
N SER A 290 6.16 -6.74 22.96
CA SER A 290 4.93 -6.30 23.61
C SER A 290 5.14 -4.98 24.35
N GLY A 291 4.40 -3.94 23.98
CA GLY A 291 4.40 -2.65 24.69
C GLY A 291 5.30 -1.58 24.10
N GLN A 292 6.08 -1.87 23.07
CA GLN A 292 6.83 -0.86 22.34
C GLN A 292 6.37 -0.77 20.90
N SER A 293 6.17 0.46 20.43
CA SER A 293 5.84 0.75 19.05
C SER A 293 6.79 1.80 18.51
N TYR A 294 7.15 1.62 17.25
CA TYR A 294 7.98 2.54 16.49
C TYR A 294 7.23 2.91 15.22
N ILE A 295 7.44 4.13 14.76
CA ILE A 295 6.86 4.64 13.54
C ILE A 295 7.97 5.09 12.61
N HIS A 296 8.04 4.47 11.44
CA HIS A 296 8.66 5.03 10.26
C HIS A 296 7.77 6.17 9.77
N TYR A 297 8.31 7.33 9.46
CA TYR A 297 7.51 8.44 8.91
C TYR A 297 8.06 9.07 7.62
N ASP A 298 9.25 8.65 7.19
CA ASP A 298 9.80 8.97 5.86
C ASP A 298 10.61 7.79 5.29
N LEU A 299 10.13 7.11 4.24
CA LEU A 299 10.80 5.96 3.59
C LEU A 299 12.08 6.34 2.85
N SER A 300 12.10 7.52 2.23
CA SER A 300 13.20 8.01 1.42
C SER A 300 13.07 9.53 1.37
N SER A 301 14.11 10.25 1.78
CA SER A 301 14.00 11.71 1.91
C SER A 301 13.41 12.35 0.64
N PRO A 302 12.38 13.19 0.76
CA PRO A 302 11.58 13.73 -0.37
C PRO A 302 12.35 14.61 -1.35
N TYR A 303 13.65 14.81 -1.13
CA TYR A 303 14.53 15.63 -1.96
C TYR A 303 15.65 14.83 -2.63
N GLY A 304 15.57 13.49 -2.66
CA GLY A 304 16.63 12.65 -3.24
C GLY A 304 17.99 12.83 -2.55
N GLY A 305 18.01 13.44 -1.35
CA GLY A 305 19.21 13.74 -0.61
C GLY A 305 19.75 12.52 0.15
N PRO A 306 20.98 12.58 0.69
CA PRO A 306 21.64 11.49 1.42
C PRO A 306 20.98 11.09 2.75
N ARG A 307 19.80 11.63 3.07
CA ARG A 307 19.07 11.27 4.26
C ARG A 307 18.22 10.07 3.89
N GLY A 308 18.62 8.89 4.38
CA GLY A 308 17.83 7.67 4.29
C GLY A 308 16.51 7.79 5.07
N ARG A 309 15.93 6.66 5.41
CA ARG A 309 14.67 6.63 6.16
C ARG A 309 14.72 7.36 7.50
N THR A 310 13.58 7.76 8.04
CA THR A 310 13.44 8.24 9.43
C THR A 310 12.46 7.38 10.22
N PHE A 311 12.81 7.07 11.47
CA PHE A 311 11.91 6.42 12.41
C PHE A 311 12.06 6.96 13.83
N ALA A 312 10.99 6.88 14.61
CA ALA A 312 10.96 7.29 16.00
C ALA A 312 10.20 6.26 16.85
N LYS A 313 10.50 6.23 18.15
CA LYS A 313 9.69 5.47 19.12
C LYS A 313 8.43 6.25 19.44
N VAL A 314 7.29 5.58 19.47
CA VAL A 314 6.00 6.18 19.87
C VAL A 314 5.92 6.20 21.39
N LEU A 315 5.68 7.37 21.96
CA LEU A 315 5.62 7.58 23.41
C LEU A 315 4.17 7.60 23.95
N GLY A 316 3.18 7.74 23.06
CA GLY A 316 1.78 7.94 23.41
C GLY A 316 1.37 9.42 23.34
N ASN A 317 0.07 9.71 23.44
CA ASN A 317 -0.48 11.07 23.42
C ASN A 317 -0.05 11.93 22.21
N GLY A 318 0.15 11.30 21.05
CA GLY A 318 0.62 11.98 19.83
C GLY A 318 2.11 12.34 19.85
N LEU A 319 2.87 11.90 20.84
CA LEU A 319 4.31 12.18 20.97
C LEU A 319 5.17 11.02 20.47
N THR A 320 6.32 11.38 19.92
CA THR A 320 7.37 10.45 19.48
C THR A 320 8.73 10.96 19.98
N THR A 321 9.73 10.07 20.02
CA THR A 321 11.12 10.49 20.20
C THR A 321 11.62 11.29 19.01
N THR A 322 12.82 11.86 19.11
CA THR A 322 13.56 12.32 17.94
C THR A 322 13.90 11.14 17.00
N ASN A 323 14.34 11.48 15.79
CA ASN A 323 14.76 10.50 14.79
C ASN A 323 15.85 9.57 15.36
N LEU A 324 15.58 8.27 15.33
CA LEU A 324 16.45 7.19 15.82
C LEU A 324 17.22 6.49 14.69
N THR A 325 17.07 6.93 13.43
CA THR A 325 17.87 6.40 12.32
C THR A 325 19.36 6.63 12.56
N ASP A 326 20.15 5.57 12.36
CA ASP A 326 21.61 5.64 12.44
C ASP A 326 22.13 6.71 11.45
N PRO A 327 22.88 7.73 11.92
CA PRO A 327 23.46 8.74 11.06
C PRO A 327 24.41 8.19 9.98
N LEU A 328 24.80 6.93 10.02
CA LEU A 328 25.63 6.27 9.00
C LEU A 328 24.84 5.26 8.15
N GLU A 329 23.52 5.14 8.35
CA GLU A 329 22.67 4.31 7.50
C GLU A 329 22.67 4.84 6.06
N LEU A 330 22.91 3.94 5.11
CA LEU A 330 22.88 4.22 3.69
C LEU A 330 21.49 3.93 3.12
N PRO A 331 20.97 4.76 2.20
CA PRO A 331 19.66 4.54 1.61
C PRO A 331 19.58 3.21 0.85
N CYS A 332 18.57 2.38 1.14
CA CYS A 332 18.30 1.17 0.36
C CYS A 332 17.43 1.45 -0.88
N LEU A 333 16.51 2.41 -0.77
CA LEU A 333 15.59 2.85 -1.82
C LEU A 333 16.24 3.90 -2.73
N ARG A 334 17.40 3.57 -3.30
CA ARG A 334 18.02 4.40 -4.33
C ARG A 334 17.40 4.04 -5.67
N ASP A 335 17.23 5.04 -6.53
CA ASP A 335 16.95 4.79 -7.94
C ASP A 335 18.15 4.04 -8.52
N ILE A 336 17.89 2.88 -9.13
CA ILE A 336 18.87 2.15 -9.96
C ILE A 336 19.39 3.13 -11.02
N ASP A 337 20.67 3.07 -11.39
CA ASP A 337 21.36 4.05 -12.24
C ASP A 337 20.44 4.69 -13.29
N ALA A 338 20.33 6.02 -13.23
CA ALA A 338 19.45 6.80 -14.09
C ALA A 338 19.74 6.59 -15.59
N ASP A 339 20.94 6.10 -15.91
CA ASP A 339 21.42 5.78 -17.24
C ASP A 339 20.88 4.43 -17.77
N GLU A 340 20.45 3.51 -16.90
CA GLU A 340 19.83 2.22 -17.26
C GLU A 340 18.28 2.25 -17.22
N LEU A 341 17.68 3.33 -16.70
CA LEU A 341 16.23 3.44 -16.57
C LEU A 341 15.61 4.20 -17.76
N ASP A 342 14.69 3.52 -18.46
CA ASP A 342 13.83 4.16 -19.47
C ASP A 342 13.15 5.42 -18.90
N ALA A 343 12.84 6.38 -19.79
CA ALA A 343 12.18 7.64 -19.43
C ALA A 343 10.94 7.46 -18.54
N ALA A 344 10.20 6.38 -18.75
CA ALA A 344 9.01 6.02 -17.98
C ALA A 344 9.31 5.69 -16.51
N ARG A 345 10.54 5.34 -16.13
CA ARG A 345 10.94 4.90 -14.77
C ARG A 345 11.74 5.93 -13.97
N ARG A 346 12.17 7.04 -14.59
CA ARG A 346 13.12 8.01 -13.99
C ARG A 346 12.53 8.91 -12.90
N ASN A 347 11.21 9.13 -12.88
CA ASN A 347 10.55 10.10 -11.98
C ASN A 347 9.70 9.46 -10.88
N GLY A 348 10.04 8.23 -10.46
CA GLY A 348 9.27 7.50 -9.46
C GLY A 348 9.60 7.94 -8.03
N THR A 349 8.58 8.14 -7.18
CA THR A 349 8.75 8.41 -5.73
C THR A 349 8.40 7.17 -4.90
N TRP A 350 9.08 6.96 -3.77
CA TRP A 350 8.82 5.79 -2.90
C TRP A 350 7.79 6.11 -1.82
N HIS A 351 6.78 5.25 -1.73
CA HIS A 351 5.64 5.41 -0.85
C HIS A 351 5.36 4.12 -0.10
N GLN A 352 4.94 4.21 1.14
CA GLN A 352 4.51 3.03 1.88
C GLN A 352 3.11 2.62 1.41
N ALA A 353 2.95 1.32 1.12
CA ALA A 353 1.70 0.76 0.63
C ALA A 353 0.87 0.18 1.77
N THR A 354 1.45 -0.75 2.54
CA THR A 354 0.74 -1.60 3.50
C THR A 354 1.34 -1.53 4.91
N ASN A 355 0.59 -2.00 5.92
CA ASN A 355 1.13 -2.30 7.25
C ASN A 355 2.31 -3.29 7.20
N SER A 356 3.00 -3.43 8.34
CA SER A 356 4.08 -4.40 8.54
C SER A 356 3.55 -5.72 9.08
N LEU A 357 4.11 -6.83 8.61
CA LEU A 357 3.95 -8.15 9.20
C LEU A 357 5.28 -8.63 9.77
N ARG A 358 5.23 -9.41 10.85
CA ARG A 358 6.39 -10.15 11.37
C ARG A 358 6.47 -11.51 10.69
N LEU A 359 7.66 -11.88 10.23
CA LEU A 359 7.92 -13.11 9.48
C LEU A 359 9.11 -13.86 10.07
N ILE A 360 8.94 -15.16 10.25
CA ILE A 360 9.99 -16.10 10.62
C ILE A 360 10.48 -16.74 9.32
N LEU A 361 11.79 -16.64 9.07
CA LEU A 361 12.47 -17.03 7.84
C LEU A 361 12.68 -18.54 7.73
N CYS A 362 11.65 -19.32 8.03
CA CYS A 362 11.60 -20.76 7.84
C CYS A 362 10.17 -21.19 7.48
N PRO A 363 9.98 -22.41 6.95
CA PRO A 363 8.66 -23.01 6.87
C PRO A 363 8.07 -23.30 8.25
N ARG A 364 6.75 -23.20 8.42
CA ARG A 364 6.01 -23.56 9.63
C ARG A 364 6.05 -25.06 9.92
N SER A 365 6.19 -25.86 8.86
CA SER A 365 6.37 -27.31 8.98
C SER A 365 7.67 -27.69 9.68
N ASP A 366 8.69 -26.82 9.65
CA ASP A 366 9.95 -27.03 10.33
C ASP A 366 9.81 -26.74 11.84
N LYS A 367 9.66 -27.80 12.63
CA LYS A 367 9.55 -27.71 14.10
C LYS A 367 10.87 -27.42 14.79
N THR A 368 11.99 -27.52 14.10
CA THR A 368 13.31 -27.23 14.66
C THR A 368 13.61 -25.74 14.67
N SER A 369 13.03 -24.99 13.73
CA SER A 369 13.20 -23.56 13.64
C SER A 369 12.34 -22.81 14.67
N LYS A 370 13.01 -22.27 15.69
CA LYS A 370 12.39 -21.41 16.70
C LYS A 370 12.60 -19.93 16.36
N PRO A 371 11.58 -19.07 16.53
CA PRO A 371 11.74 -17.63 16.33
C PRO A 371 12.85 -17.07 17.21
N ASN A 372 13.74 -16.28 16.62
CA ASN A 372 14.82 -15.54 17.27
C ASN A 372 15.14 -14.25 16.48
N ALA A 373 16.01 -13.42 17.03
CA ALA A 373 16.38 -12.13 16.44
C ALA A 373 16.99 -12.21 15.03
N HIS A 374 17.63 -13.32 14.66
CA HIS A 374 18.31 -13.50 13.38
C HIS A 374 17.42 -14.10 12.30
N ASN A 375 16.45 -14.94 12.65
CA ASN A 375 15.50 -15.51 11.68
C ASN A 375 14.14 -14.81 11.69
N THR A 376 13.94 -13.75 12.48
CA THR A 376 12.69 -13.00 12.51
C THR A 376 12.87 -11.59 11.93
N VAL A 377 12.05 -11.25 10.94
CA VAL A 377 12.08 -9.98 10.22
C VAL A 377 10.72 -9.32 10.19
N PHE A 378 10.68 -8.01 9.95
CA PHE A 378 9.46 -7.35 9.48
C PHE A 378 9.48 -7.31 7.95
N PHE A 379 8.34 -7.47 7.31
CA PHE A 379 8.20 -7.19 5.88
C PHE A 379 6.92 -6.45 5.58
N ALA A 380 6.94 -5.70 4.48
CA ALA A 380 5.79 -4.98 3.96
C ALA A 380 5.96 -4.67 2.48
N ILE A 381 4.94 -4.01 1.95
CA ILE A 381 4.90 -3.55 0.58
C ILE A 381 5.14 -2.04 0.56
N VAL A 382 6.01 -1.63 -0.35
CA VAL A 382 6.20 -0.23 -0.74
C VAL A 382 5.90 -0.10 -2.22
N HIS A 383 5.35 1.05 -2.60
CA HIS A 383 5.14 1.39 -4.00
C HIS A 383 6.22 2.36 -4.46
N ARG A 384 6.64 2.19 -5.72
CA ARG A 384 7.25 3.27 -6.48
C ARG A 384 6.17 3.90 -7.36
N LYS A 385 5.76 5.11 -6.99
CA LYS A 385 4.72 5.89 -7.66
C LYS A 385 5.32 6.63 -8.85
N HIS A 386 4.81 6.36 -10.05
CA HIS A 386 5.20 7.09 -11.26
C HIS A 386 4.09 8.05 -11.65
N PRO A 387 4.37 9.36 -11.78
CA PRO A 387 3.39 10.34 -12.25
C PRO A 387 3.32 10.41 -13.78
N ASN A 388 2.17 10.81 -14.33
CA ASN A 388 2.02 11.22 -15.72
C ASN A 388 2.47 12.68 -15.93
N ILE A 389 2.32 13.20 -17.16
CA ILE A 389 2.67 14.59 -17.51
C ILE A 389 1.91 15.64 -16.69
N LEU A 390 0.72 15.30 -16.19
CA LEU A 390 -0.12 16.15 -15.33
C LEU A 390 0.17 15.97 -13.83
N LYS A 391 1.23 15.24 -13.47
CA LYS A 391 1.59 14.88 -12.08
C LYS A 391 0.57 14.01 -11.34
N LEU A 392 -0.40 13.43 -12.07
CA LEU A 392 -1.33 12.46 -11.51
C LEU A 392 -0.67 11.07 -11.45
N PRO A 393 -1.04 10.20 -10.49
CA PRO A 393 -0.57 8.82 -10.45
C PRO A 393 -0.84 8.11 -11.79
N LEU A 394 0.20 7.64 -12.46
CA LEU A 394 0.09 6.85 -13.69
C LEU A 394 0.12 5.35 -13.40
N ARG A 395 1.07 4.94 -12.56
CA ARG A 395 1.21 3.55 -12.10
C ARG A 395 1.93 3.49 -10.76
N TYR A 396 1.59 2.47 -9.96
CA TYR A 396 2.37 2.09 -8.78
C TYR A 396 3.07 0.77 -9.07
N GLU A 397 4.37 0.75 -8.87
CA GLU A 397 5.17 -0.47 -8.95
C GLU A 397 5.32 -1.06 -7.55
N ARG A 398 4.97 -2.33 -7.38
CA ARG A 398 4.93 -3.02 -6.08
C ARG A 398 6.26 -3.68 -5.75
N TYR A 399 6.90 -3.27 -4.66
CA TYR A 399 8.12 -3.88 -4.14
C TYR A 399 7.92 -4.39 -2.71
N PHE A 400 8.60 -5.48 -2.36
CA PHE A 400 8.60 -6.05 -1.02
C PHE A 400 9.91 -5.73 -0.34
N ILE A 401 9.84 -5.31 0.92
CA ILE A 401 10.99 -4.86 1.70
C ILE A 401 11.00 -5.56 3.05
N VAL A 402 12.20 -5.85 3.53
CA VAL A 402 12.47 -6.60 4.75
C VAL A 402 13.33 -5.76 5.69
N TRP A 403 12.94 -5.68 6.96
CA TRP A 403 13.67 -5.01 8.02
C TRP A 403 14.02 -5.99 9.15
N SER A 404 15.10 -5.68 9.86
CA SER A 404 15.40 -6.32 11.15
C SER A 404 14.26 -6.07 12.14
N THR A 405 13.96 -7.06 12.98
CA THR A 405 13.07 -6.88 14.15
C THR A 405 13.77 -6.24 15.34
N VAL A 406 15.10 -6.13 15.30
CA VAL A 406 15.92 -5.54 16.35
C VAL A 406 16.24 -4.09 16.00
N PRO A 407 16.04 -3.12 16.93
CA PRO A 407 16.52 -1.76 16.76
C PRO A 407 18.00 -1.71 16.32
N PRO A 408 18.39 -0.88 15.34
CA PRO A 408 17.62 0.23 14.75
C PRO A 408 16.73 -0.17 13.56
N PHE A 409 16.28 -1.43 13.47
CA PHE A 409 15.38 -1.93 12.42
C PHE A 409 15.98 -1.78 11.03
N SER A 410 17.27 -2.08 10.85
CA SER A 410 17.96 -1.90 9.57
C SER A 410 17.18 -2.55 8.42
N MET A 411 17.06 -1.84 7.29
CA MET A 411 16.58 -2.43 6.04
C MET A 411 17.57 -3.52 5.63
N LEU A 412 17.10 -4.76 5.48
CA LEU A 412 17.92 -5.92 5.15
C LEU A 412 17.92 -6.21 3.64
N GLY A 413 16.77 -6.05 3.00
CA GLY A 413 16.64 -6.27 1.56
C GLY A 413 15.34 -5.72 0.99
N ILE A 414 15.30 -5.59 -0.33
CA ILE A 414 14.14 -5.18 -1.11
C ILE A 414 14.07 -6.00 -2.39
N SER A 415 12.89 -6.26 -2.93
CA SER A 415 12.72 -6.88 -4.25
C SER A 415 13.58 -6.17 -5.29
N GLN A 416 14.32 -6.94 -6.08
CA GLN A 416 15.11 -6.39 -7.19
C GLN A 416 14.21 -5.89 -8.32
N HIS A 417 13.02 -6.48 -8.47
CA HIS A 417 12.06 -6.20 -9.52
C HIS A 417 10.67 -5.94 -8.92
N PRO A 418 9.85 -5.08 -9.55
CA PRO A 418 8.47 -4.89 -9.15
C PRO A 418 7.61 -6.12 -9.49
N VAL A 419 6.54 -6.35 -8.73
CA VAL A 419 5.74 -7.58 -8.82
C VAL A 419 4.33 -7.29 -9.34
N LEU A 420 3.89 -8.09 -10.32
CA LEU A 420 2.51 -8.12 -10.83
C LEU A 420 1.85 -9.48 -10.57
N MET A 421 0.54 -9.47 -10.42
CA MET A 421 -0.30 -10.67 -10.36
C MET A 421 -0.64 -11.20 -11.77
N ALA A 422 -1.16 -12.42 -11.89
CA ALA A 422 -1.35 -13.11 -13.16
C ALA A 422 -2.24 -12.35 -14.15
N ASN A 423 -3.30 -11.70 -13.66
CA ASN A 423 -4.25 -10.90 -14.43
C ASN A 423 -4.00 -9.39 -14.34
N GLU A 424 -2.90 -8.94 -13.72
CA GLU A 424 -2.61 -7.51 -13.52
C GLU A 424 -1.89 -6.91 -14.74
N THR A 425 -2.28 -5.69 -15.12
CA THR A 425 -1.62 -4.90 -16.17
C THR A 425 -0.81 -3.76 -15.57
N ALA A 426 0.14 -3.20 -16.32
CA ALA A 426 0.95 -2.07 -15.86
C ALA A 426 0.97 -0.94 -16.89
N SER A 427 0.42 0.21 -16.52
CA SER A 427 0.37 1.40 -17.37
C SER A 427 1.77 1.96 -17.71
N GLY A 428 1.89 2.57 -18.89
CA GLY A 428 3.15 3.15 -19.38
C GLY A 428 3.98 2.24 -20.31
N TRP A 429 3.46 1.06 -20.64
CA TRP A 429 3.94 0.18 -21.72
C TRP A 429 2.79 -0.16 -22.67
N THR A 430 2.99 -1.01 -23.68
CA THR A 430 1.89 -1.59 -24.48
C THR A 430 1.41 -2.91 -23.88
N ALA A 431 0.26 -3.44 -24.32
CA ALA A 431 -0.18 -4.77 -23.90
C ALA A 431 0.85 -5.83 -24.29
N ALA A 432 1.40 -5.75 -25.52
CA ALA A 432 2.43 -6.67 -26.01
C ALA A 432 3.73 -6.63 -25.18
N GLN A 433 4.07 -5.48 -24.59
CA GLN A 433 5.22 -5.35 -23.70
C GLN A 433 4.93 -5.87 -22.29
N SER A 434 3.70 -5.70 -21.82
CA SER A 434 3.28 -6.08 -20.46
C SER A 434 3.03 -7.58 -20.28
N TRP A 435 2.68 -8.26 -21.37
CA TRP A 435 2.55 -9.71 -21.43
C TRP A 435 3.80 -10.33 -22.08
N HIS A 436 4.19 -11.55 -21.65
CA HIS A 436 5.36 -12.25 -22.20
C HIS A 436 4.96 -13.16 -23.38
N GLY A 437 5.70 -13.11 -24.49
CA GLY A 437 5.68 -14.14 -25.54
C GLY A 437 4.30 -14.48 -26.12
N ASP A 438 4.03 -15.77 -26.35
CA ASP A 438 2.80 -16.30 -26.97
C ASP A 438 1.50 -15.98 -26.21
N GLN A 439 1.57 -15.45 -24.98
CA GLN A 439 0.38 -14.95 -24.26
C GLN A 439 -0.23 -13.72 -24.94
N VAL A 440 0.57 -12.92 -25.67
CA VAL A 440 0.08 -11.79 -26.48
C VAL A 440 -0.79 -12.31 -27.62
N ARG A 441 -0.37 -13.39 -28.28
CA ARG A 441 -1.10 -13.97 -29.42
C ARG A 441 -2.44 -14.54 -28.97
N HIS A 442 -2.49 -15.33 -27.90
CA HIS A 442 -3.77 -15.89 -27.47
C HIS A 442 -4.74 -14.84 -26.89
N LYS A 443 -4.31 -13.93 -26.01
CA LYS A 443 -5.24 -12.95 -25.41
C LYS A 443 -5.68 -11.83 -26.36
N CYS A 444 -4.80 -11.32 -27.23
CA CYS A 444 -5.21 -10.28 -28.18
C CYS A 444 -6.04 -10.82 -29.35
N LEU A 445 -5.82 -12.08 -29.76
CA LEU A 445 -6.64 -12.70 -30.82
C LEU A 445 -8.04 -13.11 -30.33
N THR A 446 -8.18 -13.51 -29.06
CA THR A 446 -9.49 -13.95 -28.52
C THR A 446 -10.31 -12.84 -27.89
N ASN A 447 -9.73 -11.66 -27.61
CA ASN A 447 -10.41 -10.60 -26.86
C ASN A 447 -10.35 -9.25 -27.62
N SER A 448 -11.33 -9.03 -28.50
CA SER A 448 -11.49 -7.81 -29.32
C SER A 448 -11.56 -6.52 -28.50
N SER A 449 -11.93 -6.62 -27.22
CA SER A 449 -11.95 -5.53 -26.25
C SER A 449 -10.57 -4.95 -25.94
N ILE A 450 -9.52 -5.77 -25.88
CA ILE A 450 -8.15 -5.32 -25.54
C ILE A 450 -7.57 -4.47 -26.68
N ALA A 451 -7.76 -4.91 -27.93
CA ALA A 451 -7.34 -4.14 -29.10
C ALA A 451 -8.09 -2.80 -29.21
N GLN A 452 -9.41 -2.78 -28.95
CA GLN A 452 -10.21 -1.55 -28.92
C GLN A 452 -9.85 -0.62 -27.74
N GLN A 453 -9.39 -1.15 -26.61
CA GLN A 453 -8.95 -0.38 -25.45
C GLN A 453 -7.58 0.27 -25.64
N GLU A 454 -6.66 -0.37 -26.37
CA GLU A 454 -5.40 0.24 -26.79
C GLU A 454 -5.64 1.46 -27.68
N GLU A 455 -6.56 1.38 -28.65
CA GLU A 455 -6.93 2.52 -29.52
C GLU A 455 -7.58 3.68 -28.74
N LYS A 456 -8.27 3.39 -27.64
CA LYS A 456 -8.89 4.39 -26.75
C LYS A 456 -7.97 4.92 -25.66
N GLY A 457 -6.71 4.46 -25.58
CA GLY A 457 -5.73 4.93 -24.60
C GLY A 457 -5.98 4.45 -23.16
N SER A 458 -6.86 3.47 -22.93
CA SER A 458 -7.22 2.93 -21.61
C SER A 458 -7.06 1.41 -21.59
N TRP A 459 -5.84 0.94 -21.85
CA TRP A 459 -5.56 -0.49 -22.01
C TRP A 459 -5.11 -1.21 -20.72
N ALA A 460 -4.64 -0.45 -19.72
CA ALA A 460 -4.19 -0.98 -18.44
C ALA A 460 -4.88 -0.28 -17.27
N SER A 461 -5.32 -1.08 -16.29
CA SER A 461 -5.81 -0.58 -15.02
C SER A 461 -4.67 -0.06 -14.15
N PHE A 462 -4.92 1.06 -13.49
CA PHE A 462 -4.13 1.58 -12.38
C PHE A 462 -4.42 0.78 -11.12
N THR A 463 -3.49 -0.10 -10.75
CA THR A 463 -3.61 -0.93 -9.54
C THR A 463 -2.64 -0.50 -8.44
N TYR A 464 -3.06 -0.71 -7.20
CA TYR A 464 -2.22 -0.46 -6.03
C TYR A 464 -2.63 -1.30 -4.84
N THR A 465 -1.71 -1.54 -3.93
CA THR A 465 -1.92 -2.34 -2.70
C THR A 465 -2.16 -1.45 -1.49
N VAL A 466 -3.18 -1.73 -0.70
CA VAL A 466 -3.53 -0.91 0.48
C VAL A 466 -3.35 -1.62 1.81
N SER A 467 -3.40 -2.96 1.81
CA SER A 467 -3.27 -3.78 3.01
C SER A 467 -2.53 -5.09 2.75
N ILE A 468 -1.93 -5.64 3.81
CA ILE A 468 -1.38 -6.99 3.84
C ILE A 468 -1.75 -7.65 5.18
N ALA A 469 -2.24 -8.88 5.13
CA ALA A 469 -2.55 -9.69 6.31
C ALA A 469 -2.20 -11.15 6.05
N TYR A 470 -1.88 -11.92 7.10
CA TYR A 470 -1.83 -13.37 6.94
C TYR A 470 -3.22 -13.92 6.64
N ALA A 471 -3.30 -14.96 5.80
CA ALA A 471 -4.56 -15.60 5.48
C ALA A 471 -5.18 -16.24 6.72
N TRP A 472 -6.52 -16.29 6.74
CA TRP A 472 -7.29 -16.91 7.82
C TRP A 472 -7.10 -18.44 7.82
N GLY A 473 -7.42 -19.09 8.96
CA GLY A 473 -7.37 -20.55 9.11
C GLY A 473 -6.30 -21.06 10.07
N ARG A 474 -5.42 -20.18 10.55
CA ARG A 474 -4.39 -20.55 11.53
C ARG A 474 -5.00 -20.70 12.93
N LYS A 475 -5.04 -21.96 13.41
CA LYS A 475 -5.37 -22.31 14.80
C LYS A 475 -4.28 -21.75 15.72
N GLY A 476 -4.67 -20.85 16.61
CA GLY A 476 -3.80 -20.16 17.53
C GLY A 476 -4.62 -19.23 18.40
N ASP A 477 -4.49 -19.39 19.71
CA ASP A 477 -5.32 -18.69 20.70
C ASP A 477 -4.75 -17.30 21.01
N ASP A 478 -3.44 -17.08 20.79
CA ASP A 478 -2.81 -15.79 21.00
C ASP A 478 -3.07 -14.85 19.82
N LEU A 479 -3.76 -13.74 20.08
CA LEU A 479 -4.01 -12.69 19.11
C LEU A 479 -2.72 -11.97 18.68
N ALA A 480 -1.68 -11.95 19.52
CA ALA A 480 -0.38 -11.37 19.17
C ALA A 480 0.29 -12.10 18.00
N ASP A 481 -0.01 -13.39 17.82
CA ASP A 481 0.52 -14.20 16.71
C ASP A 481 -0.20 -13.93 15.38
N LYS A 482 -1.31 -13.18 15.37
CA LYS A 482 -2.02 -12.85 14.12
C LYS A 482 -1.18 -11.99 13.18
N ASN A 483 -0.26 -11.20 13.72
CA ASN A 483 0.69 -10.41 12.93
C ASN A 483 2.00 -11.17 12.61
N VAL A 484 2.09 -12.46 12.92
CA VAL A 484 3.32 -13.27 12.87
C VAL A 484 3.10 -14.47 11.98
N GLY A 485 4.05 -14.81 11.12
CA GLY A 485 3.94 -15.98 10.26
C GLY A 485 5.26 -16.49 9.74
N TYR A 486 5.19 -17.43 8.81
CA TYR A 486 6.30 -18.23 8.29
C TYR A 486 6.36 -18.12 6.76
N LEU A 487 7.45 -18.58 6.15
CA LEU A 487 7.68 -18.44 4.70
C LEU A 487 6.63 -19.16 3.84
N ASP A 488 6.07 -20.26 4.33
CA ASP A 488 5.03 -21.07 3.70
C ASP A 488 3.60 -20.64 4.09
N ASP A 489 3.46 -19.60 4.91
CA ASP A 489 2.14 -19.02 5.18
C ASP A 489 1.68 -18.19 3.97
N LYS A 490 0.38 -18.29 3.66
CA LYS A 490 -0.28 -17.41 2.69
C LYS A 490 -0.61 -16.06 3.34
N VAL A 491 -0.48 -14.99 2.55
CA VAL A 491 -0.96 -13.65 2.87
C VAL A 491 -2.06 -13.23 1.90
N ILE A 492 -2.92 -12.32 2.35
CA ILE A 492 -3.94 -11.63 1.57
C ILE A 492 -3.44 -10.20 1.34
N LEU A 493 -3.44 -9.77 0.09
CA LEU A 493 -3.17 -8.38 -0.30
C LEU A 493 -4.46 -7.74 -0.76
N GLY A 494 -4.83 -6.60 -0.17
CA GLY A 494 -5.95 -5.79 -0.66
C GLY A 494 -5.51 -4.86 -1.79
N ILE A 495 -6.21 -4.91 -2.92
CA ILE A 495 -5.87 -4.24 -4.18
C ILE A 495 -6.96 -3.22 -4.54
N GLY A 496 -6.58 -1.95 -4.70
CA GLY A 496 -7.40 -0.94 -5.35
C GLY A 496 -7.21 -0.97 -6.88
N ILE A 497 -8.29 -0.74 -7.63
CA ILE A 497 -8.31 -0.79 -9.10
C ILE A 497 -8.97 0.50 -9.62
N ASP A 498 -8.22 1.31 -10.37
CA ASP A 498 -8.68 2.52 -11.08
C ASP A 498 -9.44 3.55 -10.21
N ASP A 499 -9.26 3.55 -8.89
CA ASP A 499 -10.11 4.29 -7.96
C ASP A 499 -11.62 4.06 -8.23
N ALA A 500 -11.97 2.91 -8.77
CA ALA A 500 -13.32 2.57 -9.23
C ALA A 500 -13.75 1.16 -8.83
N GLY A 501 -12.80 0.33 -8.43
CA GLY A 501 -13.05 -1.01 -7.94
C GLY A 501 -11.94 -1.51 -7.04
N GLN A 502 -12.04 -2.78 -6.73
CA GLN A 502 -11.17 -3.41 -5.77
C GLN A 502 -11.15 -4.93 -5.93
N GLY A 503 -10.08 -5.53 -5.40
CA GLY A 503 -9.92 -6.96 -5.36
C GLY A 503 -8.96 -7.36 -4.26
N PHE A 504 -8.70 -8.66 -4.17
CA PHE A 504 -7.65 -9.19 -3.32
C PHE A 504 -6.86 -10.26 -4.05
N VAL A 505 -5.67 -10.56 -3.56
CA VAL A 505 -4.91 -11.72 -4.02
C VAL A 505 -4.37 -12.47 -2.82
N ARG A 506 -4.37 -13.81 -2.92
CA ARG A 506 -3.74 -14.68 -1.96
C ARG A 506 -2.46 -15.27 -2.54
N VAL A 507 -1.37 -15.19 -1.77
CA VAL A 507 -0.03 -15.60 -2.23
C VAL A 507 0.83 -16.04 -1.04
N GLU A 508 1.77 -16.97 -1.25
CA GLU A 508 2.70 -17.39 -0.20
C GLU A 508 3.76 -16.31 0.08
N ALA A 509 4.12 -16.12 1.35
CA ALA A 509 5.10 -15.11 1.75
C ALA A 509 6.46 -15.31 1.06
N ARG A 510 6.90 -16.56 0.87
CA ARG A 510 8.13 -16.90 0.14
C ARG A 510 8.15 -16.41 -1.31
N ASP A 511 7.00 -16.45 -1.99
CA ASP A 511 6.92 -16.08 -3.41
C ASP A 511 6.95 -14.57 -3.59
N LEU A 512 6.45 -13.83 -2.60
CA LEU A 512 6.55 -12.37 -2.56
C LEU A 512 7.97 -11.89 -2.27
N LEU A 513 8.69 -12.64 -1.43
CA LEU A 513 10.04 -12.30 -0.98
C LEU A 513 11.13 -13.00 -1.78
N GLN A 514 10.83 -13.59 -2.94
CA GLN A 514 11.87 -14.07 -3.83
C GLN A 514 12.57 -12.90 -4.55
N CYS A 515 13.77 -13.16 -5.06
CA CYS A 515 14.54 -12.18 -5.84
C CYS A 515 14.74 -10.84 -5.11
N LEU A 516 15.09 -10.90 -3.82
CA LEU A 516 15.54 -9.72 -3.09
C LEU A 516 16.95 -9.33 -3.54
N ARG A 517 17.28 -8.06 -3.39
CA ARG A 517 18.65 -7.56 -3.31
C ARG A 517 18.94 -7.09 -1.89
N ALA A 518 20.17 -7.29 -1.44
CA ALA A 518 20.61 -6.82 -0.13
C ALA A 518 20.62 -5.27 -0.08
N CYS A 519 20.23 -4.72 1.06
CA CYS A 519 20.39 -3.29 1.34
C CYS A 519 21.84 -3.01 1.80
N PRO A 520 22.37 -1.79 1.53
CA PRO A 520 23.76 -1.45 1.87
C PRO A 520 24.03 -1.37 3.38
N GLY A 521 22.99 -1.21 4.21
CA GLY A 521 23.11 -1.13 5.66
C GLY A 521 23.86 0.13 6.14
N ARG A 522 24.78 -0.04 7.09
CA ARG A 522 25.57 1.05 7.69
C ARG A 522 26.87 1.24 6.91
N GLY A 523 27.16 2.46 6.48
CA GLY A 523 28.41 2.81 5.79
C GLY A 523 29.47 3.43 6.71
N SER A 524 30.67 3.64 6.18
CA SER A 524 31.65 4.55 6.80
C SER A 524 31.25 6.01 6.62
N GLN A 525 31.80 6.90 7.45
CA GLN A 525 31.55 8.34 7.33
C GLN A 525 32.00 8.88 5.95
N LYS A 526 33.08 8.31 5.40
CA LYS A 526 33.56 8.58 4.02
C LYS A 526 32.56 8.09 2.97
N ALA A 527 32.08 6.85 3.10
CA ALA A 527 31.10 6.27 2.17
C ALA A 527 29.77 7.07 2.16
N LYS A 528 29.35 7.62 3.31
CA LYS A 528 28.17 8.49 3.37
C LYS A 528 28.39 9.83 2.67
N VAL A 529 29.57 10.45 2.83
CA VAL A 529 29.93 11.69 2.14
C VAL A 529 29.97 11.47 0.63
N GLU A 530 30.53 10.35 0.16
CA GLU A 530 30.56 9.97 -1.25
C GLU A 530 29.15 9.71 -1.80
N ALA A 531 28.31 8.96 -1.08
CA ALA A 531 26.92 8.74 -1.45
C ALA A 531 26.12 10.06 -1.52
N GLY A 532 26.39 11.00 -0.61
CA GLY A 532 25.77 12.33 -0.60
C GLY A 532 26.28 13.27 -1.67
N LYS A 533 27.53 13.13 -2.11
CA LYS A 533 28.07 13.84 -3.29
C LYS A 533 27.45 13.31 -4.58
N ALA A 534 27.34 11.98 -4.73
CA ALA A 534 26.68 11.35 -5.88
C ALA A 534 25.20 11.74 -5.99
N ALA A 535 24.47 11.79 -4.88
CA ALA A 535 23.07 12.22 -4.83
C ALA A 535 22.85 13.70 -5.19
N LYS A 536 23.87 14.55 -4.99
CA LYS A 536 23.83 15.98 -5.36
C LYS A 536 24.37 16.27 -6.77
N GLY A 537 24.97 15.28 -7.44
CA GLY A 537 25.74 15.45 -8.67
C GLY A 537 24.95 15.60 -9.98
N VAL A 538 23.62 15.70 -9.95
CA VAL A 538 22.81 15.89 -11.18
C VAL A 538 22.53 17.37 -11.48
N TRP A 539 22.97 18.31 -10.63
CA TRP A 539 22.87 19.74 -10.92
C TRP A 539 24.23 20.40 -10.68
N GLY A 540 25.10 20.38 -11.69
CA GLY A 540 26.36 21.12 -11.64
C GLY A 540 27.31 20.84 -12.80
N SER A 541 27.38 21.80 -13.71
CA SER A 541 28.45 22.11 -14.67
C SER A 541 28.69 21.20 -15.89
N GLY A 542 28.47 21.78 -17.07
CA GLY A 542 28.78 21.28 -18.40
C GLY A 542 27.93 21.97 -19.45
#